data_AF-A0A7X7PDH6-F1
#
_entry.id   AF-A0A7X7PDH6-F1
#
_cell.length_a   1.000
_cell.length_b   1.000
_cell.length_c   1.000
_cell.angle_alpha   90.00
_cell.angle_beta   90.00
_cell.angle_gamma   90.00
#
_symmetry.space_group_name_H-M   'P 1'
#
loop_
_entity.id
_entity.type
_entity.pdbx_description
1 polymer ?
#
loop_
_entity_poly.entity_id
_entity_poly.type
_entity_poly.pdbx_seq_one_letter_code
_entity_poly.pdbx_strand_id
1 'polypeptide(L)'
;LNERRDDYRLTTIDETTLEGRNVLVSDFPDLSCNYSVEVEPGFIDFMVGYSPSSKSGITERDVACDYARQVAETFAPYFPDTLY
;
A
#
# COMPACT_ATOMS: atom_id res chain seq x y z
N LEU A 1 14.86 0.04 3.86
CA LEU A 1 14.37 -0.07 2.46
C LEU A 1 14.79 -1.33 1.70
N ASN A 2 15.84 -2.06 2.09
CA ASN A 2 16.43 -3.12 1.24
C ASN A 2 15.81 -4.53 1.39
N GLU A 3 15.01 -4.80 2.41
CA GLU A 3 14.52 -6.18 2.70
C GLU A 3 13.14 -6.52 2.12
N ARG A 4 12.41 -5.55 1.54
CA ARG A 4 11.16 -5.83 0.80
C ARG A 4 11.40 -6.23 -0.67
N ARG A 5 12.66 -6.33 -1.10
CA ARG A 5 13.05 -6.60 -2.50
C ARG A 5 13.06 -8.07 -2.91
N ASP A 6 12.90 -9.01 -1.99
CA ASP A 6 13.20 -10.43 -2.29
C ASP A 6 11.98 -11.31 -2.65
N ASP A 7 10.75 -10.78 -2.68
CA ASP A 7 9.65 -11.45 -3.43
C ASP A 7 9.55 -10.82 -4.82
N TYR A 8 9.96 -11.58 -5.84
CA TYR A 8 9.94 -11.20 -7.26
C TYR A 8 8.55 -10.80 -7.78
N ARG A 9 7.49 -11.04 -7.01
CA ARG A 9 6.11 -10.64 -7.35
C ARG A 9 5.74 -9.26 -6.82
N LEU A 10 6.39 -8.75 -5.78
CA LEU A 10 6.08 -7.42 -5.28
C LEU A 10 6.68 -6.38 -6.22
N THR A 11 5.81 -5.61 -6.89
CA THR A 11 6.21 -4.60 -7.86
C THR A 11 5.80 -3.22 -7.37
N THR A 12 6.74 -2.30 -7.26
CA THR A 12 6.42 -0.88 -7.03
C THR A 12 5.80 -0.32 -8.30
N ILE A 13 4.57 0.17 -8.20
CA ILE A 13 3.82 0.73 -9.33
C ILE A 13 3.81 2.26 -9.32
N ASP A 14 3.98 2.88 -8.15
CA ASP A 14 4.07 4.34 -8.01
C ASP A 14 4.84 4.74 -6.74
N GLU A 15 5.43 5.94 -6.76
CA GLU A 15 6.04 6.60 -5.61
C GLU A 15 5.46 8.02 -5.49
N THR A 16 4.86 8.32 -4.35
CA THR A 16 4.17 9.60 -4.13
C THR A 16 4.42 10.12 -2.71
N THR A 17 3.71 11.17 -2.32
CA THR A 17 3.79 11.74 -0.97
C THR A 17 2.41 11.94 -0.36
N LEU A 18 2.30 11.69 0.94
CA LEU A 18 1.11 11.99 1.74
C LEU A 18 1.53 12.81 2.95
N GLU A 19 1.05 14.06 3.03
CA GLU A 19 1.38 14.99 4.12
C GLU A 19 2.89 15.15 4.36
N GLY A 20 3.68 15.14 3.28
CA GLY A 20 5.15 15.27 3.33
C GLY A 20 5.89 13.97 3.65
N ARG A 21 5.19 12.85 3.85
CA ARG A 21 5.78 11.51 4.04
C ARG A 21 5.86 10.79 2.70
N ASN A 22 6.94 10.03 2.47
CA ASN A 22 7.05 9.21 1.27
C ASN A 22 6.02 8.08 1.31
N VAL A 23 5.48 7.76 0.14
CA VAL A 23 4.56 6.65 -0.04
C VAL A 23 5.06 5.77 -1.17
N LEU A 24 5.03 4.47 -0.92
CA LEU A 24 5.26 3.44 -1.94
C LEU A 24 3.95 2.73 -2.23
N VAL A 25 3.50 2.77 -3.48
CA VAL A 25 2.38 1.96 -3.94
C VAL A 25 2.94 0.72 -4.61
N SER A 26 2.58 -0.45 -4.11
CA SER A 26 3.12 -1.73 -4.60
C SER A 26 2.02 -2.75 -4.84
N ASP A 27 2.09 -3.42 -5.97
CA ASP A 27 1.20 -4.51 -6.37
C ASP A 27 1.87 -5.86 -6.10
N PHE A 28 1.09 -6.75 -5.50
CA PHE A 28 1.36 -8.18 -5.44
C PHE A 28 0.30 -8.87 -6.31
N PRO A 29 0.67 -9.28 -7.55
CA PRO A 29 -0.28 -9.77 -8.54
C PRO A 29 -1.22 -10.85 -8.00
N ASP A 30 -2.52 -10.67 -8.29
CA ASP A 30 -3.63 -11.55 -7.90
C ASP A 30 -3.79 -11.77 -6.38
N LEU A 31 -3.16 -10.92 -5.56
CA LEU A 31 -3.21 -11.00 -4.11
C LEU A 31 -3.64 -9.68 -3.48
N SER A 32 -2.90 -8.60 -3.70
CA SER A 32 -3.17 -7.33 -3.05
C SER A 32 -2.48 -6.14 -3.72
N CYS A 33 -3.05 -4.95 -3.48
CA CYS A 33 -2.33 -3.70 -3.63
C CYS A 33 -2.02 -3.12 -2.24
N ASN A 34 -0.84 -2.53 -2.11
CA ASN A 34 -0.31 -2.01 -0.86
C ASN A 34 0.00 -0.52 -1.03
N TYR A 35 -0.49 0.29 -0.10
CA TYR A 35 -0.19 1.72 0.01
C TYR A 35 0.62 1.92 1.30
N SER A 36 1.95 1.94 1.18
CA SER A 36 2.86 2.00 2.32
C SER A 36 3.30 3.44 2.58
N VAL A 37 2.91 4.01 3.72
CA VAL A 37 3.29 5.37 4.14
C VAL A 37 4.48 5.31 5.09
N GLU A 38 5.53 6.07 4.79
CA GLU A 38 6.73 6.14 5.62
C GLU A 38 6.45 6.80 6.97
N VAL A 39 6.79 6.09 8.03
CA VAL A 39 6.76 6.56 9.41
C VAL A 39 7.97 5.95 10.11
N GLU A 40 9.00 6.77 10.32
CA GLU A 40 10.30 6.32 10.86
C GLU A 40 10.15 5.46 12.13
N PRO A 41 10.92 4.37 12.29
CA PRO A 41 11.93 3.84 11.36
C PRO A 41 11.36 2.90 10.26
N GLY A 42 10.04 2.91 10.05
CA GLY A 42 9.35 1.93 9.21
C GLY A 42 8.23 2.51 8.35
N PHE A 43 7.19 1.70 8.14
CA PHE A 43 6.05 2.02 7.30
C PHE A 43 4.75 1.58 7.97
N ILE A 44 3.69 2.36 7.78
CA ILE A 44 2.33 1.90 7.99
C ILE A 44 1.82 1.42 6.64
N ASP A 45 1.40 0.16 6.57
CA ASP A 45 1.00 -0.47 5.32
C ASP A 45 -0.50 -0.71 5.25
N PHE A 46 -1.12 -0.18 4.21
CA PHE A 46 -2.54 -0.39 3.91
C PHE A 46 -2.66 -1.38 2.76
N MET A 47 -3.02 -2.62 3.08
CA MET A 47 -3.15 -3.69 2.11
C MET A 47 -4.62 -3.97 1.80
N VAL A 48 -4.97 -3.96 0.51
CA VAL A 48 -6.31 -4.34 0.03
C VAL A 48 -6.16 -5.48 -0.95
N GLY A 49 -6.83 -6.59 -0.65
CA GLY A 49 -6.80 -7.79 -1.48
C GLY A 49 -7.65 -7.66 -2.73
N TYR A 50 -7.17 -8.21 -3.84
CA TYR A 50 -7.97 -8.42 -5.04
C TYR A 50 -7.67 -9.78 -5.66
N SER A 51 -8.64 -10.35 -6.36
CA SER A 51 -8.41 -11.56 -7.15
C SER A 51 -9.30 -11.53 -8.40
N PRO A 52 -8.73 -11.49 -9.62
CA PRO A 52 -9.51 -11.48 -10.86
C PRO A 52 -10.40 -12.72 -11.03
N SER A 53 -10.06 -13.82 -10.34
CA SER A 53 -10.81 -15.08 -10.39
C SER A 53 -11.92 -15.18 -9.34
N SER A 54 -12.00 -14.22 -8.41
CA SER A 54 -12.98 -14.26 -7.33
C SER A 54 -14.39 -13.96 -7.84
N LYS A 55 -15.38 -14.62 -7.21
CA LYS A 55 -16.82 -14.35 -7.46
C LYS A 55 -17.39 -13.26 -6.55
N SER A 56 -16.59 -12.73 -5.62
CA SER A 56 -16.99 -11.72 -4.64
C SER A 56 -15.81 -10.87 -4.18
N GLY A 57 -16.05 -9.60 -3.84
CA GLY A 57 -14.99 -8.66 -3.44
C GLY A 57 -14.39 -7.90 -4.61
N ILE A 58 -13.19 -7.35 -4.44
CA ILE A 58 -12.49 -6.59 -5.48
C ILE A 58 -11.80 -7.55 -6.44
N THR A 59 -12.02 -7.38 -7.74
CA THR A 59 -11.44 -8.20 -8.81
C THR A 59 -10.35 -7.48 -9.59
N GLU A 60 -10.30 -6.16 -9.51
CA GLU A 60 -9.40 -5.30 -10.28
C GLU A 60 -8.33 -4.70 -9.38
N ARG A 61 -7.06 -4.80 -9.81
CA ARG A 61 -5.91 -4.24 -9.09
C ARG A 61 -6.09 -2.76 -8.77
N ASP A 62 -6.46 -1.97 -9.78
CA ASP A 62 -6.52 -0.51 -9.66
C ASP A 62 -7.59 -0.08 -8.64
N VAL A 63 -8.71 -0.80 -8.58
CA VAL A 63 -9.76 -0.59 -7.57
C VAL A 63 -9.22 -0.89 -6.16
N ALA A 64 -8.41 -1.95 -5.99
CA ALA A 64 -7.80 -2.24 -4.70
C ALA A 64 -6.77 -1.18 -4.29
N CYS A 65 -5.94 -0.71 -5.23
CA CYS A 65 -4.98 0.37 -4.98
C CYS A 65 -5.69 1.67 -4.57
N ASP A 66 -6.78 2.03 -5.25
CA ASP A 66 -7.57 3.21 -4.91
C ASP A 66 -8.20 3.09 -3.52
N TYR A 67 -8.69 1.91 -3.16
CA TYR A 67 -9.25 1.69 -1.83
C TYR A 67 -8.17 1.77 -0.74
N ALA A 68 -6.99 1.17 -0.97
CA ALA A 68 -5.85 1.25 -0.06
C ALA A 68 -5.42 2.71 0.16
N ARG A 69 -5.32 3.49 -0.93
CA ARG A 69 -5.03 4.93 -0.89
C ARG A 69 -6.09 5.69 -0.08
N GLN A 70 -7.37 5.50 -0.36
CA GLN A 70 -8.46 6.20 0.33
C GLN A 70 -8.45 5.95 1.84
N VAL A 71 -8.20 4.70 2.25
CA VAL A 71 -8.08 4.35 3.68
C VAL A 71 -6.86 5.04 4.28
N ALA A 72 -5.70 4.99 3.63
CA ALA A 72 -4.49 5.65 4.11
C ALA A 72 -4.68 7.17 4.26
N GLU A 73 -5.24 7.84 3.26
CA GLU A 73 -5.56 9.27 3.29
C GLU A 73 -6.55 9.61 4.41
N THR A 74 -7.53 8.74 4.69
CA THR A 74 -8.48 8.92 5.79
C THR A 74 -7.80 8.89 7.16
N PHE A 75 -6.79 8.05 7.33
CA PHE A 75 -6.06 7.92 8.59
C PHE A 75 -4.83 8.83 8.71
N ALA A 76 -4.43 9.50 7.62
CA ALA A 76 -3.23 10.35 7.57
C ALA A 76 -3.10 11.33 8.75
N PRO A 77 -4.16 12.06 9.14
CA PRO A 77 -4.08 13.01 10.25
C PRO A 77 -3.76 12.39 11.62
N TYR A 78 -3.84 11.07 11.74
CA TYR A 78 -3.60 10.32 12.96
C TYR A 78 -2.29 9.51 12.93
N PHE A 79 -1.50 9.60 11.85
CA PHE A 79 -0.21 8.92 11.81
C PHE A 79 0.74 9.52 12.85
N PRO A 80 1.43 8.67 13.63
CA PRO A 80 2.40 9.17 14.57
C PRO A 80 3.60 9.78 13.83
N ASP A 81 4.32 10.69 14.48
CA ASP A 81 5.58 11.21 13.93
C ASP A 81 6.66 10.11 13.84
N THR A 82 6.60 9.10 14.71
CA THR A 82 7.57 8.01 14.80
C THR A 82 6.91 6.74 15.36
N LEU A 83 7.33 5.56 14.92
CA LEU A 83 6.98 4.26 15.48
C LEU A 83 7.93 3.92 16.63
N TYR A 84 7.38 3.60 17.81
CA TYR A 84 8.13 3.25 19.04
C TYR A 84 8.01 1.78 19.38
#